data_AF-A0A3M7G043-F1
#
_entry.id   AF-A0A3M7G043-F1
#
_cell.length_a   1.000
_cell.length_b   1.000
_cell.length_c   1.000
_cell.angle_alpha   90.00
_cell.angle_beta   90.00
_cell.angle_gamma   90.00
#
_symmetry.space_group_name_H-M   'P 1'
#
loop_
_entity.id
_entity.type
_entity.pdbx_description
1 polymer ?
#
loop_
_entity_poly.entity_id
_entity_poly.type
_entity_poly.pdbx_seq_one_letter_code
_entity_poly.pdbx_strand_id
1 'polypeptide(L)'
;MEELRKVVGKYRHDNFATVSVGSIIYQIPESQYEKFKIRCPEFFKALERHKKSPEADFYHNCVAFDLFLFWVSEERLPDLIDDVSEKSGSTKDECAGRLHDSLFELWMFAGRYSIPSLQNDAMRSLLEVLGCTIVKPAQLEVPLHFVPELPVGNAMLLEVAHDLLAGSYPASEVQQFAELDGFLLRFITLVGGHGPFDPKETSPSRQFADGRDVRAFMVREE
;
A
#
# COMPACT_ATOMS: atom_id res chain seq x y z
N MET A 1 13.52 -7.78 -2.70
CA MET A 1 14.22 -6.48 -2.43
C MET A 1 15.44 -6.13 -3.29
N GLU A 2 16.21 -7.07 -3.86
CA GLU A 2 17.46 -6.71 -4.57
C GLU A 2 17.21 -5.98 -5.91
N GLU A 3 16.19 -6.40 -6.66
CA GLU A 3 15.77 -5.79 -7.92
C GLU A 3 15.38 -4.31 -7.72
N LEU A 4 14.59 -4.04 -6.67
CA LEU A 4 14.18 -2.70 -6.24
C LEU A 4 15.40 -1.78 -6.05
N ARG A 5 16.41 -2.25 -5.31
CA ARG A 5 17.63 -1.46 -5.05
C ARG A 5 18.40 -1.14 -6.32
N LYS A 6 18.46 -2.07 -7.28
CA LYS A 6 19.14 -1.84 -8.58
C LYS A 6 18.44 -0.77 -9.40
N VAL A 7 17.11 -0.74 -9.40
CA VAL A 7 16.32 0.27 -10.12
C VAL A 7 16.45 1.63 -9.44
N VAL A 8 16.23 1.70 -8.12
CA VAL A 8 16.32 2.95 -7.34
C VAL A 8 17.74 3.53 -7.37
N GLY A 9 18.77 2.68 -7.45
CA GLY A 9 20.16 3.11 -7.59
C GLY A 9 20.46 4.00 -8.80
N LYS A 10 19.61 3.97 -9.84
CA LYS A 10 19.74 4.80 -11.05
C LYS A 10 19.35 6.26 -10.84
N TYR A 11 18.69 6.60 -9.74
CA TYR A 11 18.14 7.93 -9.43
C TYR A 11 19.13 8.84 -8.69
N ARG A 12 20.40 8.83 -9.12
CA ARG A 12 21.50 9.49 -8.36
C ARG A 12 22.30 10.54 -9.13
N HIS A 13 22.30 10.58 -10.47
CA HIS A 13 23.13 11.50 -11.28
C HIS A 13 22.35 12.04 -12.50
N ASP A 14 22.57 13.31 -12.88
CA ASP A 14 21.90 14.10 -13.94
C ASP A 14 20.36 14.04 -13.96
N ASN A 15 19.68 15.11 -13.57
CA ASN A 15 18.25 15.08 -13.25
C ASN A 15 17.40 16.22 -13.80
N PHE A 16 16.20 15.89 -14.29
CA PHE A 16 15.17 16.87 -14.67
C PHE A 16 14.31 17.31 -13.47
N ALA A 17 14.25 16.48 -12.43
CA ALA A 17 13.50 16.75 -11.21
C ALA A 17 14.22 16.23 -9.96
N THR A 18 13.95 16.89 -8.83
CA THR A 18 14.41 16.46 -7.50
C THR A 18 13.19 16.27 -6.62
N VAL A 19 13.05 15.10 -6.00
CA VAL A 19 11.93 14.79 -5.11
C VAL A 19 12.46 14.51 -3.71
N SER A 20 11.91 15.20 -2.71
CA SER A 20 12.24 14.94 -1.31
C SER A 20 11.15 14.08 -0.66
N VAL A 21 11.55 12.99 -0.01
CA VAL A 21 10.69 12.11 0.79
C VAL A 21 11.33 11.96 2.17
N GLY A 22 10.80 12.69 3.16
CA GLY A 22 11.45 12.81 4.47
C GLY A 22 12.85 13.39 4.35
N SER A 23 13.84 12.69 4.89
CA SER A 23 15.25 13.12 4.82
C SER A 23 15.97 12.65 3.55
N ILE A 24 15.31 11.88 2.68
CA ILE A 24 15.92 11.33 1.47
C ILE A 24 15.54 12.18 0.26
N ILE A 25 16.57 12.50 -0.54
CA ILE A 25 16.43 13.25 -1.78
C ILE A 25 16.67 12.31 -2.96
N TYR A 26 15.71 12.26 -3.86
CA TYR A 26 15.73 11.47 -5.08
C TYR A 26 15.96 12.37 -6.28
N GLN A 27 16.90 11.99 -7.15
CA GLN A 27 17.20 12.72 -8.37
C GLN A 27 16.65 11.93 -9.56
N ILE A 28 15.57 12.42 -10.17
CA ILE A 28 14.91 11.73 -11.28
C ILE A 28 15.67 12.03 -12.57
N PRO A 29 16.28 11.01 -13.22
CA PRO A 29 17.17 11.28 -14.33
C PRO A 29 16.39 11.59 -15.61
N GLU A 30 16.98 12.41 -16.49
CA GLU A 30 16.36 12.79 -17.78
C GLU A 30 15.94 11.57 -18.61
N SER A 31 16.66 10.45 -18.50
CA SER A 31 16.30 9.19 -19.16
C SER A 31 14.94 8.61 -18.75
N GLN A 32 14.38 9.00 -17.60
CA GLN A 32 13.05 8.58 -17.15
C GLN A 32 11.95 9.59 -17.52
N TYR A 33 12.29 10.75 -18.09
CA TYR A 33 11.36 11.84 -18.37
C TYR A 33 10.11 11.37 -19.12
N GLU A 34 10.28 10.68 -20.25
CA GLU A 34 9.15 10.20 -21.06
C GLU A 34 8.33 9.13 -20.32
N LYS A 35 8.95 8.31 -19.46
CA LYS A 35 8.20 7.33 -18.65
C LYS A 35 7.29 8.02 -17.65
N PHE A 36 7.79 9.03 -16.93
CA PHE A 36 6.97 9.81 -16.00
C PHE A 36 5.83 10.54 -16.73
N LYS A 37 6.13 11.16 -17.87
CA LYS A 37 5.16 11.88 -18.68
C LYS A 37 4.03 10.98 -19.20
N ILE A 38 4.36 9.76 -19.62
CA ILE A 38 3.38 8.79 -20.14
C ILE A 38 2.60 8.11 -19.00
N ARG A 39 3.29 7.63 -17.97
CA ARG A 39 2.71 6.75 -16.95
C ARG A 39 2.05 7.48 -15.78
N CYS A 40 2.49 8.70 -15.48
CA CYS A 40 1.98 9.48 -14.35
C CYS A 40 1.90 10.97 -14.70
N PRO A 41 1.09 11.36 -15.70
CA PRO A 41 1.09 12.71 -16.27
C PRO A 41 0.79 13.82 -15.25
N GLU A 42 -0.09 13.58 -14.27
CA GLU A 42 -0.38 14.57 -13.23
C GLU A 42 0.77 14.74 -12.23
N PHE A 43 1.43 13.64 -11.85
CA PHE A 43 2.66 13.72 -11.06
C PHE A 43 3.77 14.41 -11.84
N PHE A 44 3.94 14.07 -13.12
CA PHE A 44 4.89 14.73 -14.02
C PHE A 44 4.65 16.24 -14.11
N LYS A 45 3.40 16.69 -14.30
CA LYS A 45 3.06 18.13 -14.26
C LYS A 45 3.41 18.77 -12.92
N ALA A 46 3.24 18.06 -11.80
CA ALA A 46 3.65 18.55 -10.49
C ALA A 46 5.18 18.70 -10.41
N LEU A 47 5.94 17.74 -10.94
CA LEU A 47 7.41 17.83 -11.04
C LEU A 47 7.85 19.07 -11.85
N GLU A 48 7.22 19.34 -13.00
CA GLU A 48 7.58 20.47 -13.86
C GLU A 48 7.26 21.85 -13.25
N ARG A 49 6.14 21.95 -12.52
CA ARG A 49 5.74 23.20 -11.84
C ARG A 49 6.72 23.56 -10.72
N HIS A 50 7.29 22.57 -10.06
CA HIS A 50 8.21 22.74 -8.95
C HIS A 50 9.66 22.57 -9.41
N LYS A 51 10.13 23.42 -10.33
CA LYS A 51 11.50 23.42 -10.91
C LYS A 51 12.69 23.38 -9.92
N LYS A 52 12.45 23.43 -8.59
CA LYS A 52 13.52 23.44 -7.57
C LYS A 52 13.36 22.47 -6.40
N SER A 53 12.30 21.66 -6.31
CA SER A 53 12.14 20.51 -5.39
C SER A 53 10.65 20.33 -5.03
N PRO A 54 9.84 19.59 -5.79
CA PRO A 54 8.61 19.03 -5.24
C PRO A 54 8.96 18.17 -4.01
N GLU A 55 8.47 18.54 -2.84
CA GLU A 55 8.25 17.53 -1.80
C GLU A 55 7.15 16.63 -2.36
N ALA A 56 7.46 15.37 -2.62
CA ALA A 56 6.39 14.43 -2.91
C ALA A 56 5.70 14.13 -1.58
N ASP A 57 4.38 14.22 -1.57
CA ASP A 57 3.55 13.97 -0.39
C ASP A 57 3.47 12.47 -0.03
N PHE A 58 4.62 11.83 0.09
CA PHE A 58 4.79 10.62 0.87
C PHE A 58 4.96 11.05 2.33
N TYR A 59 4.29 10.39 3.27
CA TYR A 59 4.41 10.55 4.72
C TYR A 59 5.78 10.07 5.23
N HIS A 60 6.86 10.50 4.58
CA HIS A 60 8.25 10.11 4.83
C HIS A 60 8.56 8.62 4.57
N ASN A 61 7.66 7.88 3.93
CA ASN A 61 7.88 6.48 3.59
C ASN A 61 8.66 6.33 2.28
N CYS A 62 9.98 6.21 2.44
CA CYS A 62 10.89 6.02 1.33
C CYS A 62 10.65 4.70 0.59
N VAL A 63 10.12 3.67 1.26
CA VAL A 63 9.82 2.38 0.63
C VAL A 63 8.65 2.50 -0.33
N ALA A 64 7.59 3.23 0.04
CA ALA A 64 6.47 3.51 -0.87
C ALA A 64 6.94 4.25 -2.13
N PHE A 65 7.84 5.23 -1.98
CA PHE A 65 8.40 5.94 -3.12
C PHE A 65 9.34 5.06 -3.96
N ASP A 66 10.16 4.23 -3.34
CA ASP A 66 11.01 3.26 -4.04
C ASP A 66 10.15 2.32 -4.91
N LEU A 67 9.03 1.82 -4.38
CA LEU A 67 8.07 0.99 -5.12
C LEU A 67 7.46 1.75 -6.31
N PHE A 68 7.12 3.02 -6.13
CA PHE A 68 6.66 3.86 -7.22
C PHE A 68 7.72 4.05 -8.32
N LEU A 69 8.97 4.35 -7.96
CA LEU A 69 10.06 4.48 -8.92
C LEU A 69 10.32 3.17 -9.68
N PHE A 70 10.18 2.04 -9.00
CA PHE A 70 10.24 0.73 -9.63
C PHE A 70 9.12 0.55 -10.65
N TRP A 71 7.88 0.83 -10.26
CA TRP A 71 6.73 0.73 -11.15
C TRP A 71 6.83 1.66 -12.38
N VAL A 72 7.28 2.90 -12.19
CA VAL A 72 7.55 3.83 -13.32
C VAL A 72 8.68 3.33 -14.22
N SER A 73 9.54 2.43 -13.74
CA SER A 73 10.60 1.85 -14.56
C SER A 73 10.13 0.59 -15.29
N GLU A 74 9.40 -0.30 -14.59
CA GLU A 74 9.15 -1.70 -14.99
C GLU A 74 7.68 -2.02 -15.34
N GLU A 75 6.73 -1.09 -15.15
CA GLU A 75 5.27 -1.31 -15.37
C GLU A 75 4.64 -2.40 -14.50
N ARG A 76 5.30 -2.74 -13.40
CA ARG A 76 4.80 -3.67 -12.40
C ARG A 76 5.45 -3.37 -11.05
N LEU A 77 4.86 -3.87 -9.97
CA LEU A 77 5.53 -3.93 -8.68
C LEU A 77 6.47 -5.14 -8.60
N PRO A 78 7.51 -5.10 -7.75
CA PRO A 78 8.34 -6.28 -7.49
C PRO A 78 7.52 -7.33 -6.72
N ASP A 79 7.95 -8.59 -6.76
CA ASP A 79 7.39 -9.61 -5.87
C ASP A 79 7.80 -9.30 -4.42
N LEU A 80 6.80 -9.11 -3.56
CA LEU A 80 6.98 -8.75 -2.15
C LEU A 80 6.78 -9.94 -1.21
N ILE A 81 6.22 -11.06 -1.69
CA ILE A 81 5.90 -12.23 -0.86
C ILE A 81 7.19 -12.95 -0.47
N ASP A 82 8.13 -13.10 -1.40
CA ASP A 82 9.43 -13.72 -1.14
C ASP A 82 10.15 -13.06 0.04
N ASP A 83 10.14 -11.73 0.10
CA ASP A 83 10.80 -10.96 1.17
C ASP A 83 10.15 -11.14 2.56
N VAL A 84 8.91 -11.62 2.62
CA VAL A 84 8.15 -11.88 3.85
C VAL A 84 8.22 -13.35 4.24
N SER A 85 8.12 -14.25 3.27
CA SER A 85 8.11 -15.70 3.49
C SER A 85 9.44 -16.22 4.04
N GLU A 86 10.55 -15.57 3.70
CA GLU A 86 11.90 -15.91 4.19
C GLU A 86 12.15 -15.53 5.66
N LYS A 87 11.26 -14.75 6.28
CA LYS A 87 11.43 -14.22 7.65
C LYS A 87 10.61 -15.02 8.66
N SER A 88 11.10 -15.05 9.90
CA SER A 88 10.42 -15.72 11.01
C SER A 88 10.28 -14.82 12.24
N GLY A 89 9.25 -15.08 13.05
CA GLY A 89 8.99 -14.36 14.31
C GLY A 89 8.77 -12.86 14.13
N SER A 90 9.26 -12.08 15.08
CA SER A 90 9.08 -10.61 15.11
C SER A 90 9.61 -9.91 13.85
N THR A 91 10.68 -10.42 13.24
CA THR A 91 11.26 -9.85 12.01
C THR A 91 10.30 -9.96 10.83
N LYS A 92 9.47 -11.02 10.80
CA LYS A 92 8.40 -11.19 9.79
C LYS A 92 7.32 -10.14 10.00
N ASP A 93 6.85 -9.97 11.24
CA ASP A 93 5.80 -9.02 11.59
C ASP A 93 6.21 -7.57 11.30
N GLU A 94 7.45 -7.19 11.64
CA GLU A 94 8.00 -5.86 11.30
C GLU A 94 8.10 -5.64 9.79
N CYS A 95 8.49 -6.67 9.04
CA CYS A 95 8.56 -6.57 7.58
C CYS A 95 7.16 -6.43 6.96
N ALA A 96 6.23 -7.28 7.39
CA ALA A 96 4.84 -7.24 6.95
C ALA A 96 4.23 -5.87 7.22
N GLY A 97 4.42 -5.32 8.42
CA GLY A 97 3.94 -3.98 8.77
C GLY A 97 4.48 -2.89 7.87
N ARG A 98 5.80 -2.85 7.65
CA ARG A 98 6.38 -1.88 6.71
C ARG A 98 5.81 -2.01 5.31
N LEU A 99 5.52 -3.22 4.83
CA LEU A 99 4.92 -3.44 3.52
C LEU A 99 3.45 -3.03 3.47
N HIS A 100 2.66 -3.34 4.50
CA HIS A 100 1.27 -2.86 4.62
C HIS A 100 1.22 -1.34 4.54
N ASP A 101 2.03 -0.66 5.35
CA ASP A 101 2.09 0.81 5.39
C ASP A 101 2.54 1.37 4.03
N SER A 102 3.55 0.76 3.41
CA SER A 102 4.08 1.21 2.12
C SER A 102 3.11 1.03 0.96
N LEU A 103 2.37 -0.09 0.92
CA LEU A 103 1.38 -0.36 -0.12
C LEU A 103 0.13 0.49 0.08
N PHE A 104 -0.30 0.71 1.32
CA PHE A 104 -1.37 1.64 1.65
C PHE A 104 -1.02 3.06 1.16
N GLU A 105 0.18 3.54 1.50
CA GLU A 105 0.63 4.87 1.11
C GLU A 105 0.83 5.00 -0.40
N LEU A 106 1.38 3.97 -1.06
CA LEU A 106 1.49 3.92 -2.52
C LEU A 106 0.11 4.01 -3.19
N TRP A 107 -0.89 3.30 -2.66
CA TRP A 107 -2.27 3.36 -3.15
C TRP A 107 -2.86 4.77 -3.00
N MET A 108 -2.63 5.42 -1.85
CA MET A 108 -3.08 6.79 -1.60
C MET A 108 -2.41 7.81 -2.52
N PHE A 109 -1.09 7.68 -2.70
CA PHE A 109 -0.31 8.50 -3.62
C PHE A 109 -0.82 8.35 -5.07
N ALA A 110 -1.04 7.13 -5.52
CA ALA A 110 -1.55 6.85 -6.85
C ALA A 110 -2.94 7.44 -7.08
N GLY A 111 -3.82 7.40 -6.07
CA GLY A 111 -5.12 8.07 -6.12
C GLY A 111 -5.01 9.60 -6.24
N ARG A 112 -4.10 10.21 -5.47
CA ARG A 112 -3.85 11.67 -5.51
C ARG A 112 -3.41 12.16 -6.88
N TYR A 113 -2.61 11.37 -7.60
CA TYR A 113 -2.10 11.72 -8.93
C TYR A 113 -2.85 11.02 -10.07
N SER A 114 -4.03 10.47 -9.78
CA SER A 114 -4.89 9.83 -10.78
C SER A 114 -4.16 8.78 -11.61
N ILE A 115 -3.56 7.79 -10.93
CA ILE A 115 -2.84 6.65 -11.52
C ILE A 115 -3.58 5.34 -11.17
N PRO A 116 -4.74 5.03 -11.79
CA PRO A 116 -5.57 3.88 -11.39
C PRO A 116 -4.86 2.53 -11.51
N SER A 117 -4.03 2.34 -12.53
CA SER A 117 -3.26 1.10 -12.74
C SER A 117 -2.32 0.84 -11.56
N LEU A 118 -1.65 1.87 -11.04
CA LEU A 118 -0.80 1.76 -9.84
C LEU A 118 -1.63 1.52 -8.56
N GLN A 119 -2.82 2.12 -8.43
CA GLN A 119 -3.72 1.80 -7.32
C GLN A 119 -4.11 0.31 -7.33
N ASN A 120 -4.42 -0.23 -8.51
CA ASN A 120 -4.80 -1.62 -8.66
C ASN A 120 -3.61 -2.57 -8.42
N ASP A 121 -2.41 -2.24 -8.91
CA ASP A 121 -1.20 -3.01 -8.61
C ASP A 121 -0.86 -2.99 -7.12
N ALA A 122 -0.92 -1.83 -6.47
CA ALA A 122 -0.70 -1.72 -5.03
C ALA A 122 -1.72 -2.53 -4.23
N MET A 123 -3.00 -2.53 -4.65
CA MET A 123 -4.04 -3.36 -4.03
C MET A 123 -3.75 -4.86 -4.21
N ARG A 124 -3.38 -5.32 -5.41
CA ARG A 124 -3.06 -6.74 -5.65
C ARG A 124 -1.89 -7.18 -4.77
N SER A 125 -0.80 -6.42 -4.75
CA SER A 125 0.35 -6.71 -3.89
C SER A 125 -0.01 -6.65 -2.41
N LEU A 126 -0.93 -5.77 -1.99
CA LEU A 126 -1.42 -5.76 -0.60
C LEU A 126 -2.19 -7.04 -0.27
N LEU A 127 -3.09 -7.49 -1.14
CA LEU A 127 -3.86 -8.72 -0.93
C LEU A 127 -2.96 -9.96 -0.87
N GLU A 128 -1.89 -9.99 -1.66
CA GLU A 128 -0.84 -11.02 -1.61
C GLU A 128 -0.12 -11.03 -0.25
N VAL A 129 0.32 -9.87 0.24
CA VAL A 129 1.00 -9.75 1.54
C VAL A 129 0.05 -10.10 2.69
N LEU A 130 -1.21 -9.65 2.63
CA LEU A 130 -2.25 -10.00 3.61
C LEU A 130 -2.51 -11.52 3.64
N GLY A 131 -2.44 -12.20 2.50
CA GLY A 131 -2.65 -13.65 2.41
C GLY A 131 -1.58 -14.49 3.14
N CYS A 132 -0.45 -13.91 3.51
CA CYS A 132 0.67 -14.61 4.17
C CYS A 132 1.09 -14.00 5.51
N THR A 133 0.39 -12.97 5.97
CA THR A 133 0.69 -12.20 7.19
C THR A 133 -0.57 -11.88 7.98
N ILE A 134 -0.40 -11.33 9.18
CA ILE A 134 -1.51 -10.86 10.02
C ILE A 134 -1.32 -9.35 10.22
N VAL A 135 -2.39 -8.59 10.07
CA VAL A 135 -2.38 -7.14 10.30
C VAL A 135 -2.31 -6.86 11.80
N LYS A 136 -1.37 -6.03 12.24
CA LYS A 136 -1.21 -5.62 13.65
C LYS A 136 -1.99 -4.33 13.93
N PRO A 137 -2.37 -4.05 15.19
CA PRO A 137 -3.10 -2.83 15.56
C PRO A 137 -2.50 -1.53 15.02
N ALA A 138 -1.18 -1.35 15.14
CA ALA A 138 -0.48 -0.16 14.66
C ALA A 138 -0.67 0.10 13.15
N GLN A 139 -0.86 -0.94 12.35
CA GLN A 139 -1.00 -0.83 10.89
C GLN A 139 -2.42 -0.40 10.48
N LEU A 140 -3.39 -0.45 11.39
CA LEU A 140 -4.75 0.09 11.17
C LEU A 140 -4.91 1.52 11.64
N GLU A 141 -3.99 2.07 12.44
CA GLU A 141 -4.08 3.45 12.92
C GLU A 141 -4.32 4.40 11.75
N VAL A 142 -3.42 4.40 10.77
CA VAL A 142 -3.52 5.29 9.61
C VAL A 142 -4.78 4.99 8.76
N PRO A 143 -5.07 3.75 8.33
CA PRO A 143 -6.28 3.42 7.58
C PRO A 143 -7.61 3.84 8.25
N LEU A 144 -7.69 3.81 9.57
CA LEU A 144 -8.90 4.17 10.31
C LEU A 144 -9.18 5.68 10.30
N HIS A 145 -8.14 6.52 10.19
CA HIS A 145 -8.30 7.98 10.12
C HIS A 145 -8.74 8.47 8.73
N PHE A 146 -8.53 7.68 7.67
CA PHE A 146 -9.01 8.03 6.34
C PHE A 146 -10.50 7.72 6.14
N VAL A 147 -11.08 8.31 5.09
CA VAL A 147 -12.50 8.18 4.75
C VAL A 147 -12.93 6.70 4.80
N PRO A 148 -14.01 6.36 5.53
CA PRO A 148 -14.44 4.97 5.75
C PRO A 148 -14.68 4.13 4.49
N GLU A 149 -14.77 4.79 3.33
CA GLU A 149 -15.15 4.19 2.06
C GLU A 149 -13.94 3.86 1.17
N LEU A 150 -12.71 4.16 1.60
CA LEU A 150 -11.54 3.86 0.78
C LEU A 150 -11.36 2.35 0.61
N PRO A 151 -11.30 1.84 -0.63
CA PRO A 151 -11.10 0.42 -0.94
C PRO A 151 -9.96 -0.24 -0.16
N VAL A 152 -8.81 0.43 -0.07
CA VAL A 152 -7.61 -0.10 0.60
C VAL A 152 -7.80 -0.24 2.12
N GLY A 153 -8.46 0.74 2.76
CA GLY A 153 -8.76 0.66 4.20
C GLY A 153 -9.79 -0.43 4.50
N ASN A 154 -10.79 -0.59 3.64
CA ASN A 154 -11.80 -1.65 3.77
C ASN A 154 -11.21 -3.05 3.57
N ALA A 155 -10.28 -3.22 2.64
CA ALA A 155 -9.58 -4.50 2.45
C ALA A 155 -8.83 -4.91 3.73
N MET A 156 -8.01 -4.01 4.29
CA MET A 156 -7.25 -4.30 5.53
C MET A 156 -8.18 -4.57 6.72
N LEU A 157 -9.24 -3.77 6.88
CA LEU A 157 -10.17 -3.95 8.00
C LEU A 157 -10.99 -5.24 7.89
N LEU A 158 -11.38 -5.65 6.68
CA LEU A 158 -12.04 -6.94 6.47
C LEU A 158 -11.12 -8.12 6.78
N GLU A 159 -9.84 -8.03 6.43
CA GLU A 159 -8.85 -9.04 6.80
C GLU A 159 -8.78 -9.18 8.32
N VAL A 160 -8.64 -8.05 9.03
CA VAL A 160 -8.61 -8.01 10.50
C VAL A 160 -9.91 -8.56 11.09
N ALA A 161 -11.05 -8.19 10.54
CA ALA A 161 -12.34 -8.65 11.03
C ALA A 161 -12.49 -10.17 10.89
N HIS A 162 -12.06 -10.72 9.75
CA HIS A 162 -12.05 -12.16 9.51
C HIS A 162 -11.14 -12.89 10.51
N ASP A 163 -9.91 -12.41 10.68
CA ASP A 163 -8.92 -13.01 11.56
C ASP A 163 -9.31 -12.91 13.05
N LEU A 164 -9.95 -11.82 13.48
CA LEU A 164 -10.50 -11.69 14.84
C LEU A 164 -11.61 -12.72 15.09
N LEU A 165 -12.53 -12.89 14.14
CA LEU A 165 -13.60 -13.88 14.25
C LEU A 165 -13.08 -15.32 14.21
N ALA A 166 -11.98 -15.57 13.50
CA ALA A 166 -11.29 -16.86 13.47
C ALA A 166 -10.46 -17.14 14.74
N GLY A 167 -10.28 -16.16 15.63
CA GLY A 167 -9.47 -16.30 16.85
C GLY A 167 -7.96 -16.28 16.58
N SER A 168 -7.51 -15.66 15.48
CA SER A 168 -6.10 -15.60 15.07
C SER A 168 -5.23 -14.67 15.93
N TYR A 169 -5.84 -13.84 16.77
CA TYR A 169 -5.14 -12.83 17.58
C TYR A 169 -5.06 -13.22 19.08
N PRO A 170 -3.93 -12.94 19.76
CA PRO A 170 -3.86 -13.02 21.21
C PRO A 170 -4.72 -11.93 21.87
N ALA A 171 -5.19 -12.19 23.09
CA ALA A 171 -6.06 -11.27 23.83
C ALA A 171 -5.50 -9.84 23.97
N SER A 172 -4.18 -9.70 24.08
CA SER A 172 -3.51 -8.39 24.14
C SER A 172 -3.66 -7.59 22.85
N GLU A 173 -3.59 -8.22 21.68
CA GLU A 173 -3.78 -7.53 20.39
C GLU A 173 -5.27 -7.22 20.16
N VAL A 174 -6.17 -8.13 20.56
CA VAL A 174 -7.62 -7.87 20.54
C VAL A 174 -7.97 -6.62 21.35
N GLN A 175 -7.37 -6.46 22.54
CA GLN A 175 -7.55 -5.28 23.36
C GLN A 175 -7.02 -4.01 22.67
N GLN A 176 -5.82 -4.07 22.07
CA GLN A 176 -5.25 -2.93 21.35
C GLN A 176 -6.12 -2.49 20.17
N PHE A 177 -6.70 -3.43 19.40
CA PHE A 177 -7.66 -3.07 18.36
C PHE A 177 -8.89 -2.35 18.91
N ALA A 178 -9.43 -2.81 20.05
CA ALA A 178 -10.58 -2.17 20.68
C ALA A 178 -10.29 -0.74 21.18
N GLU A 179 -9.02 -0.42 21.44
CA GLU A 179 -8.55 0.91 21.85
C GLU A 179 -8.33 1.87 20.67
N LEU A 180 -8.29 1.37 19.42
CA LEU A 180 -8.15 2.21 18.23
C LEU A 180 -9.43 3.03 17.97
N ASP A 181 -9.26 4.34 17.76
CA ASP A 181 -10.39 5.21 17.47
C ASP A 181 -11.11 4.81 16.17
N GLY A 182 -12.44 4.79 16.22
CA GLY A 182 -13.30 4.37 15.11
C GLY A 182 -13.28 2.88 14.77
N PHE A 183 -12.37 2.07 15.32
CA PHE A 183 -12.26 0.63 14.98
C PHE A 183 -13.53 -0.13 15.31
N LEU A 184 -14.00 -0.05 16.57
CA LEU A 184 -15.14 -0.85 17.04
C LEU A 184 -16.41 -0.60 16.22
N LEU A 185 -16.66 0.67 15.87
CA LEU A 185 -17.80 1.04 15.05
C LEU A 185 -17.72 0.36 13.67
N ARG A 186 -16.58 0.48 12.98
CA ARG A 186 -16.41 -0.11 11.65
C ARG A 186 -16.42 -1.64 11.69
N PHE A 187 -15.80 -2.25 12.71
CA PHE A 187 -15.85 -3.70 12.91
C PHE A 187 -17.29 -4.20 13.07
N ILE A 188 -18.10 -3.56 13.92
CA ILE A 188 -19.52 -3.92 14.09
C ILE A 188 -20.29 -3.74 12.78
N THR A 189 -20.04 -2.67 12.03
CA THR A 189 -20.66 -2.45 10.71
C THR A 189 -20.35 -3.59 9.74
N LEU A 190 -19.09 -4.03 9.64
CA LEU A 190 -18.69 -5.14 8.78
C LEU A 190 -19.32 -6.47 9.22
N VAL A 191 -19.25 -6.80 10.51
CA VAL A 191 -19.81 -8.03 11.08
C VAL A 191 -21.35 -8.06 11.01
N GLY A 192 -21.98 -6.88 10.97
CA GLY A 192 -23.40 -6.67 10.71
C GLY A 192 -23.82 -6.86 9.25
N GLY A 193 -22.88 -7.15 8.34
CA GLY A 193 -23.15 -7.39 6.92
C GLY A 193 -23.16 -6.14 6.05
N HIS A 194 -22.66 -5.00 6.55
CA HIS A 194 -22.62 -3.73 5.81
C HIS A 194 -21.25 -3.47 5.14
N GLY A 195 -20.65 -4.51 4.54
CA GLY A 195 -19.39 -4.43 3.82
C GLY A 195 -19.44 -5.18 2.48
N PRO A 196 -18.38 -5.10 1.66
CA PRO A 196 -18.34 -5.81 0.38
C PRO A 196 -18.30 -7.33 0.56
N PHE A 197 -17.78 -7.83 1.68
CA PHE A 197 -17.77 -9.24 2.06
C PHE A 197 -18.28 -9.45 3.48
N ASP A 198 -18.79 -10.66 3.75
CA ASP A 198 -19.05 -11.14 5.11
C ASP A 198 -17.74 -11.66 5.73
N PRO A 199 -17.19 -10.99 6.76
CA PRO A 199 -15.95 -11.42 7.41
C PRO A 199 -16.08 -12.76 8.13
N LYS A 200 -17.28 -13.30 8.35
CA LYS A 200 -17.46 -14.67 8.91
C LYS A 200 -17.13 -15.75 7.88
N GLU A 201 -17.32 -15.46 6.60
CA GLU A 201 -17.19 -16.42 5.51
C GLU A 201 -15.83 -16.32 4.82
N THR A 202 -15.31 -15.11 4.65
CA THR A 202 -14.10 -14.91 3.84
C THR A 202 -13.34 -13.64 4.19
N SER A 203 -12.13 -13.51 3.64
CA SER A 203 -11.32 -12.31 3.66
C SER A 203 -10.92 -11.88 2.24
N PRO A 204 -10.55 -10.61 2.03
CA PRO A 204 -10.09 -10.13 0.73
C PRO A 204 -8.91 -10.92 0.18
N SER A 205 -7.91 -11.23 1.00
CA SER A 205 -6.74 -12.02 0.58
C SER A 205 -7.11 -13.42 0.11
N ARG A 206 -8.07 -14.07 0.78
CA ARG A 206 -8.57 -15.41 0.40
C ARG A 206 -9.33 -15.39 -0.92
N GLN A 207 -10.22 -14.41 -1.11
CA GLN A 207 -10.91 -14.26 -2.39
C GLN A 207 -9.91 -14.03 -3.53
N PHE A 208 -8.88 -13.22 -3.28
CA PHE A 208 -7.81 -12.98 -4.24
C PHE A 208 -7.04 -14.26 -4.59
N ALA A 209 -6.58 -15.00 -3.59
CA ALA A 209 -5.81 -16.24 -3.77
C ALA A 209 -6.61 -17.33 -4.50
N ASP A 210 -7.92 -17.40 -4.28
CA ASP A 210 -8.83 -18.32 -4.98
C ASP A 210 -9.11 -17.89 -6.45
N GLY A 211 -8.58 -16.76 -6.91
CA GLY A 211 -8.88 -16.18 -8.22
C GLY A 211 -10.33 -15.69 -8.35
N ARG A 212 -10.97 -15.36 -7.21
CA ARG A 212 -12.35 -14.85 -7.16
C ARG A 212 -12.38 -13.32 -7.33
N ASP A 213 -13.60 -12.80 -7.39
CA ASP A 213 -13.85 -11.39 -7.69
C ASP A 213 -13.43 -10.47 -6.54
N VAL A 214 -12.37 -9.69 -6.78
CA VAL A 214 -11.89 -8.63 -5.86
C VAL A 214 -12.16 -7.22 -6.39
N ARG A 215 -13.01 -7.06 -7.41
CA ARG A 215 -13.31 -5.75 -8.03
C ARG A 215 -13.88 -4.73 -7.06
N ALA A 216 -14.47 -5.17 -5.94
CA ALA A 216 -14.93 -4.29 -4.87
C ALA A 216 -13.80 -3.44 -4.27
N PHE A 217 -12.54 -3.86 -4.41
CA PHE A 217 -11.37 -3.13 -3.91
C PHE A 217 -10.56 -2.42 -5.00
N MET A 218 -10.95 -2.60 -6.27
CA MET A 218 -10.20 -2.06 -7.41
C MET A 218 -10.81 -0.74 -7.89
N VAL A 219 -9.97 0.11 -8.45
CA VAL A 219 -10.37 1.36 -9.11
C VAL A 219 -10.55 1.11 -10.61
N ARG A 220 -11.51 1.80 -11.23
CA ARG A 220 -11.71 1.71 -12.68
C ARG A 220 -10.52 2.31 -13.41
N GLU A 221 -9.97 1.55 -14.35
CA GLU A 221 -8.99 2.06 -15.33
C GLU A 221 -9.77 2.69 -16.49
N GLU A 222 -9.36 3.88 -16.92
CA GLU A 222 -9.94 4.60 -18.07
C GLU A 222 -9.28 4.20 -19.39
#